data_AF-A0A7V2AJG9-F1
#
_entry.id   AF-A0A7V2AJG9-F1
#
_cell.length_a   1.000
_cell.length_b   1.000
_cell.length_c   1.000
_cell.angle_alpha   90.00
_cell.angle_beta   90.00
_cell.angle_gamma   90.00
#
_symmetry.space_group_name_H-M   'P 1'
#
loop_
_entity.id
_entity.type
_entity.pdbx_description
1 polymer ?
#
loop_
_entity_poly.entity_id
_entity_poly.type
_entity_poly.pdbx_seq_one_letter_code
_entity_poly.pdbx_strand_id
1 'polypeptide(L)'
;MNALTNWNILDSQPGILAVDKNYLKVAYLPGSYNYTQQLLLDGYHKGMMFDQVSVDFKLRKKGSSFVGLSYPFRGLPQIIMVLVGIRPFAIFGPIAALFLGMALIDSMIEISLWVSMDTEKPIMNVNFVLGTRLTGMQALFFGLLAELIVRSNR
;
A
#
# COMPACT_ATOMS: atom_id res chain seq x y z
N MET A 1 2.91 -5.28 11.22
CA MET A 1 4.01 -4.31 11.02
C MET A 1 5.32 -4.98 10.65
N ASN A 2 5.71 -6.10 11.27
CA ASN A 2 6.96 -6.82 10.94
C ASN A 2 7.17 -7.07 9.44
N ALA A 3 6.13 -7.53 8.72
CA ALA A 3 6.18 -7.75 7.27
C ALA A 3 6.41 -6.48 6.44
N LEU A 4 6.07 -5.30 6.97
CA LEU A 4 6.22 -4.01 6.30
C LEU A 4 7.52 -3.29 6.69
N THR A 5 8.06 -3.55 7.88
CA THR A 5 9.17 -2.78 8.46
C THR A 5 10.43 -3.60 8.75
N ASN A 6 10.45 -4.91 8.50
CA ASN A 6 11.57 -5.81 8.83
C ASN A 6 12.08 -5.74 10.30
N TRP A 7 11.39 -5.00 11.16
CA TRP A 7 11.67 -4.89 12.58
C TRP A 7 10.94 -6.01 13.31
N ASN A 8 11.55 -6.51 14.40
CA ASN A 8 10.90 -7.44 15.30
C ASN A 8 10.02 -6.66 16.29
N ILE A 9 8.86 -6.19 15.83
CA ILE A 9 7.93 -5.42 16.67
C ILE A 9 7.05 -6.40 17.44
N LEU A 10 7.10 -6.32 18.78
CA LEU A 10 6.23 -7.11 19.65
C LEU A 10 4.83 -6.51 19.78
N ASP A 11 4.74 -5.17 19.88
CA ASP A 11 3.48 -4.43 19.90
C ASP A 11 3.57 -3.22 18.96
N SER A 12 2.61 -3.12 18.03
CA SER A 12 2.54 -2.05 17.03
C SER A 12 1.45 -1.02 17.30
N GLN A 13 0.76 -1.15 18.43
CA GLN A 13 -0.29 -0.24 18.87
C GLN A 13 -0.03 0.41 20.25
N PRO A 14 1.23 0.62 20.71
CA PRO A 14 1.43 1.27 21.99
C PRO A 14 0.94 2.72 21.94
N GLY A 15 0.38 3.17 23.05
CA GLY A 15 0.01 4.57 23.29
C GLY A 15 1.19 5.47 23.66
N ILE A 16 2.38 4.89 23.82
CA ILE A 16 3.60 5.56 24.28
C ILE A 16 4.68 5.37 23.21
N LEU A 17 5.35 6.48 22.88
CA LEU A 17 6.33 6.58 21.82
C LEU A 17 7.37 7.61 22.24
N ALA A 18 8.65 7.30 22.03
CA ALA A 18 9.73 8.27 22.08
C ALA A 18 10.41 8.33 20.71
N VAL A 19 10.65 9.54 20.20
CA VAL A 19 11.30 9.76 18.91
C VAL A 19 12.33 10.88 19.00
N ASP A 20 13.31 10.84 18.11
CA ASP A 20 14.29 11.91 17.99
C ASP A 20 13.64 13.23 17.50
N LYS A 21 14.18 14.36 17.97
CA LYS A 21 13.70 15.70 17.58
C LYS A 21 13.81 15.94 16.07
N ASN A 22 14.78 15.33 15.39
CA ASN A 22 14.96 15.49 13.95
C ASN A 22 13.92 14.68 13.19
N TYR A 23 13.51 13.52 13.71
CA TYR A 23 12.43 12.75 13.12
C TYR A 23 11.11 13.54 13.12
N LEU A 24 10.80 14.25 14.21
CA LEU A 24 9.60 15.08 14.30
C LEU A 24 9.51 16.16 13.21
N LYS A 25 10.64 16.63 12.68
CA LYS A 25 10.66 17.64 11.60
C LYS A 25 10.27 17.07 10.24
N VAL A 26 10.46 15.78 10.04
CA VAL A 26 10.24 15.10 8.76
C VAL A 26 9.09 14.11 8.81
N ALA A 27 8.55 13.79 9.99
CA ALA A 27 7.52 12.78 10.19
C ALA A 27 6.29 13.04 9.30
N TYR A 28 5.82 11.99 8.64
CA TYR A 28 4.60 12.04 7.83
C TYR A 28 3.49 11.21 8.47
N LEU A 29 2.42 11.88 8.90
CA LEU A 29 1.31 11.26 9.63
C LEU A 29 -0.03 11.67 8.98
N PRO A 30 -0.47 10.98 7.91
CA PRO A 30 -1.68 11.33 7.18
C PRO A 30 -2.98 11.14 7.96
N GLY A 31 -2.99 10.34 9.03
CA GLY A 31 -4.20 10.10 9.82
C GLY A 31 -3.95 9.90 11.31
N SER A 32 -4.98 10.09 12.12
CA SER A 32 -4.90 10.00 13.59
C SER A 32 -5.30 8.64 14.18
N TYR A 33 -5.85 7.73 13.37
CA TYR A 33 -6.52 6.54 13.90
C TYR A 33 -5.56 5.39 14.24
N ASN A 34 -4.50 5.22 13.45
CA ASN A 34 -3.45 4.22 13.68
C ASN A 34 -2.05 4.85 13.61
N TYR A 35 -1.90 5.97 14.31
CA TYR A 35 -0.70 6.80 14.24
C TYR A 35 0.59 6.02 14.53
N THR A 36 0.58 5.09 15.50
CA THR A 36 1.77 4.32 15.86
C THR A 36 2.25 3.46 14.69
N GLN A 37 1.34 2.79 14.00
CA GLN A 37 1.66 1.98 12.83
C GLN A 37 2.17 2.84 11.67
N GLN A 38 1.57 4.01 11.47
CA GLN A 38 2.02 4.98 10.47
C GLN A 38 3.44 5.48 10.76
N LEU A 39 3.74 5.85 12.01
CA LEU A 39 5.06 6.33 12.40
C LEU A 39 6.13 5.24 12.36
N LEU A 40 5.78 4.00 12.73
CA LEU A 40 6.70 2.86 12.59
C LEU A 40 7.06 2.64 11.12
N LEU A 41 6.07 2.69 10.24
CA LEU A 41 6.27 2.52 8.80
C LEU A 41 7.08 3.66 8.18
N ASP A 42 6.71 4.89 8.50
CA ASP A 42 7.37 6.11 8.03
C ASP A 42 8.84 6.17 8.49
N GLY A 43 9.08 5.92 9.78
CA GLY A 43 10.42 5.86 10.37
C GLY A 43 11.30 4.79 9.71
N TYR A 44 10.76 3.60 9.47
CA TYR A 44 11.50 2.52 8.81
C TYR A 44 11.99 2.93 7.42
N HIS A 45 11.10 3.49 6.61
CA HIS A 45 11.46 3.91 5.26
C HIS A 45 12.37 5.16 5.20
N LYS A 46 12.42 5.93 6.29
CA LYS A 46 13.37 7.04 6.49
C LYS A 46 14.70 6.59 7.08
N GLY A 47 14.90 5.28 7.29
CA GLY A 47 16.15 4.74 7.83
C GLY A 47 16.36 5.05 9.32
N MET A 48 15.29 5.32 10.05
CA MET A 48 15.38 5.50 11.50
C MET A 48 15.73 4.17 12.19
N MET A 49 16.37 4.25 13.35
CA MET A 49 16.56 3.09 14.21
C MET A 49 15.31 2.83 15.04
N PHE A 50 15.06 1.57 15.38
CA PHE A 50 13.93 1.14 16.19
C PHE A 50 14.41 0.28 17.35
N ASP A 51 13.90 0.58 18.54
CA ASP A 51 14.04 -0.23 19.73
C ASP A 51 12.74 -0.18 20.54
N GLN A 52 12.54 -1.14 21.44
CA GLN A 52 11.33 -1.31 22.22
C GLN A 52 11.67 -1.62 23.67
N VAL A 53 11.03 -0.90 24.58
CA VAL A 53 11.22 -1.05 26.03
C VAL A 53 10.02 -1.80 26.60
N SER A 54 10.29 -2.83 27.40
CA SER A 54 9.26 -3.55 28.14
C SER A 54 8.62 -2.62 29.17
N VAL A 55 7.29 -2.56 29.17
CA VAL A 55 6.52 -1.76 30.13
C VAL A 55 5.43 -2.63 30.75
N ASP A 56 5.36 -2.62 32.08
CA ASP A 56 4.29 -3.27 32.82
C ASP A 56 3.05 -2.37 32.88
N PHE A 57 1.98 -2.77 32.20
CA PHE A 57 0.72 -2.04 32.22
C PHE A 57 -0.25 -2.62 33.25
N LYS A 58 -0.92 -1.74 34.01
CA LYS A 58 -2.07 -2.15 34.83
C LYS A 58 -3.29 -2.33 33.93
N LEU A 59 -3.84 -3.55 33.92
CA LEU A 59 -5.01 -3.86 33.12
C LEU A 59 -6.20 -2.97 33.48
N ARG A 60 -6.83 -2.38 32.45
CA ARG A 60 -8.02 -1.55 32.60
C ARG A 60 -9.22 -2.41 33.02
N LYS A 61 -9.87 -2.08 34.13
CA LYS A 61 -11.07 -2.81 34.64
C LYS A 61 -12.41 -2.29 34.10
N LYS A 62 -12.45 -1.06 33.56
CA LYS A 62 -13.68 -0.38 33.09
C LYS A 62 -13.43 0.42 31.82
N GLY A 63 -14.39 0.41 30.89
CA GLY A 63 -14.36 1.15 29.62
C GLY A 63 -14.46 0.24 28.40
N SER A 64 -14.90 0.78 27.27
CA SER A 64 -14.93 0.06 25.98
C SER A 64 -13.57 0.08 25.29
N SER A 65 -13.29 -0.98 24.52
CA SER A 65 -12.12 -1.02 23.64
C SER A 65 -12.27 0.00 22.52
N PHE A 66 -11.19 0.71 22.22
CA PHE A 66 -11.08 1.54 21.01
C PHE A 66 -11.00 0.68 19.74
N VAL A 67 -10.47 -0.54 19.87
CA VAL A 67 -10.34 -1.51 18.78
C VAL A 67 -11.66 -2.27 18.64
N GLY A 68 -12.48 -1.84 17.68
CA GLY A 68 -13.69 -2.54 17.24
C GLY A 68 -13.52 -3.14 15.84
N LEU A 69 -14.55 -3.81 15.33
CA LEU A 69 -14.56 -4.39 13.97
C LEU A 69 -14.40 -3.35 12.85
N SER A 70 -14.68 -2.07 13.13
CA SER A 70 -14.46 -0.97 12.19
C SER A 70 -12.98 -0.58 12.06
N TYR A 71 -12.10 -1.10 12.92
CA TYR A 71 -10.70 -0.69 12.99
C TYR A 71 -9.94 -0.94 11.68
N PRO A 72 -10.00 -2.13 11.04
CA PRO A 72 -9.29 -2.36 9.79
C PRO A 72 -9.75 -1.43 8.68
N PHE A 73 -11.06 -1.17 8.57
CA PHE A 73 -11.64 -0.31 7.53
C PHE A 73 -11.22 1.16 7.67
N ARG A 74 -10.88 1.61 8.88
CA ARG A 74 -10.37 2.97 9.13
C ARG A 74 -8.85 3.05 9.07
N GLY A 75 -8.16 2.03 9.58
CA GLY A 75 -6.70 2.01 9.68
C GLY A 75 -6.00 1.64 8.36
N LEU A 76 -6.50 0.65 7.62
CA LEU A 76 -5.86 0.17 6.39
C LEU A 76 -5.69 1.28 5.34
N PRO A 77 -6.69 2.13 5.05
CA PRO A 77 -6.51 3.24 4.11
C PRO A 77 -5.38 4.20 4.53
N GLN A 78 -5.21 4.45 5.83
CA GLN A 78 -4.15 5.32 6.35
C GLN A 78 -2.76 4.70 6.15
N ILE A 79 -2.62 3.39 6.35
CA ILE A 79 -1.36 2.67 6.05
C ILE A 79 -1.04 2.71 4.56
N ILE A 80 -2.04 2.48 3.70
CA ILE A 80 -1.86 2.59 2.25
C ILE A 80 -1.41 4.01 1.89
N MET A 81 -2.00 5.04 2.49
CA MET A 81 -1.63 6.43 2.24
C MET A 81 -0.18 6.75 2.65
N VAL A 82 0.31 6.17 3.75
CA VAL A 82 1.73 6.25 4.13
C VAL A 82 2.61 5.56 3.08
N LEU A 83 2.28 4.33 2.68
CA LEU A 83 3.05 3.61 1.65
C LEU A 83 3.10 4.37 0.31
N VAL A 84 1.95 4.91 -0.12
CA VAL A 84 1.85 5.74 -1.32
C VAL A 84 2.66 7.03 -1.16
N GLY A 85 2.72 7.65 0.02
CA GLY A 85 3.55 8.83 0.25
C GLY A 85 5.06 8.55 0.19
N ILE A 86 5.48 7.30 0.39
CA ILE A 86 6.89 6.94 0.50
C ILE A 86 7.43 6.27 -0.77
N ARG A 87 6.70 5.29 -1.31
CA ARG A 87 7.03 4.50 -2.50
C ARG A 87 5.75 4.19 -3.30
N PRO A 88 5.15 5.20 -3.96
CA PRO A 88 3.91 5.02 -4.73
C PRO A 88 3.98 3.85 -5.71
N PHE A 89 5.12 3.69 -6.42
CA PHE A 89 5.23 2.65 -7.44
C PHE A 89 5.19 1.23 -6.87
N ALA A 90 5.52 1.03 -5.58
CA ALA A 90 5.40 -0.27 -4.93
C ALA A 90 3.93 -0.71 -4.76
N ILE A 91 2.98 0.23 -4.79
CA ILE A 91 1.54 -0.05 -4.70
C ILE A 91 0.93 -0.12 -6.11
N PHE A 92 1.17 0.88 -6.93
CA PHE A 92 0.56 0.98 -8.24
C PHE A 92 1.20 0.05 -9.28
N GLY A 93 2.48 -0.27 -9.16
CA GLY A 93 3.21 -1.14 -10.09
C GLY A 93 2.64 -2.56 -10.16
N PRO A 94 2.43 -3.27 -9.04
CA PRO A 94 1.79 -4.59 -9.05
C PRO A 94 0.37 -4.57 -9.63
N ILE A 95 -0.42 -3.53 -9.35
CA ILE A 95 -1.78 -3.36 -9.91
C ILE A 95 -1.68 -3.20 -11.43
N ALA A 96 -0.79 -2.33 -11.90
CA ALA A 96 -0.56 -2.14 -13.33
C ALA A 96 -0.13 -3.45 -14.01
N ALA A 97 0.83 -4.17 -13.43
CA ALA A 97 1.33 -5.43 -13.95
C ALA A 97 0.24 -6.50 -14.03
N LEU A 98 -0.60 -6.62 -13.00
CA LEU A 98 -1.73 -7.55 -12.99
C LEU A 98 -2.70 -7.27 -14.15
N PHE A 99 -3.19 -6.04 -14.25
CA PHE A 99 -4.21 -5.69 -15.23
C PHE A 99 -3.69 -5.66 -16.67
N LEU A 100 -2.46 -5.17 -16.89
CA LEU A 100 -1.82 -5.23 -18.20
C LEU A 100 -1.48 -6.68 -18.60
N GLY A 101 -1.05 -7.50 -17.63
CA GLY A 101 -0.79 -8.92 -17.83
C GLY A 101 -2.06 -9.69 -18.23
N MET A 102 -3.17 -9.46 -17.54
CA MET A 102 -4.47 -10.03 -17.90
C MET A 102 -4.91 -9.65 -19.31
N ALA A 103 -4.83 -8.36 -19.65
CA ALA A 103 -5.18 -7.87 -20.99
C ALA A 103 -4.30 -8.51 -22.08
N LEU A 104 -3.00 -8.64 -21.81
CA LEU A 104 -2.04 -9.21 -22.75
C LEU A 104 -2.29 -10.71 -22.96
N ILE A 105 -2.45 -11.48 -21.88
CA ILE A 105 -2.69 -12.92 -21.94
C ILE A 105 -3.98 -13.21 -22.71
N ASP A 106 -5.07 -12.51 -22.36
CA ASP A 106 -6.37 -12.69 -23.02
C ASP A 106 -6.28 -12.37 -24.52
N SER A 107 -5.65 -11.23 -24.86
CA SER A 107 -5.43 -10.86 -26.27
C SER A 107 -4.60 -11.90 -27.03
N MET A 108 -3.56 -12.47 -26.41
CA MET A 108 -2.71 -13.48 -27.05
C MET A 108 -3.48 -14.79 -27.29
N ILE A 109 -4.31 -15.21 -26.33
CA ILE A 109 -5.16 -16.40 -26.47
C ILE A 109 -6.17 -16.20 -27.59
N GLU A 110 -6.90 -15.08 -27.59
CA GLU A 110 -7.95 -14.82 -28.59
C GLU A 110 -7.37 -14.67 -29.99
N ILE A 111 -6.23 -14.00 -30.16
CA ILE A 111 -5.55 -13.91 -31.45
C ILE A 111 -5.06 -15.28 -31.92
N SER A 112 -4.53 -16.12 -31.02
CA SER A 112 -4.10 -17.48 -31.38
C SER A 112 -5.26 -18.35 -31.84
N LEU A 113 -6.42 -18.22 -31.19
CA LEU A 113 -7.64 -18.92 -31.57
C LEU A 113 -8.17 -18.42 -32.91
N TRP A 114 -8.10 -17.11 -33.15
CA TRP A 114 -8.49 -16.53 -34.43
C TRP A 114 -7.67 -17.07 -35.60
N VAL A 115 -6.35 -17.14 -35.44
CA VAL A 115 -5.45 -17.68 -36.48
C VAL A 115 -5.66 -19.18 -36.71
N SER A 116 -6.03 -19.94 -35.66
CA SER A 116 -6.09 -21.42 -35.74
C SER A 116 -7.48 -21.97 -36.05
N MET A 117 -8.54 -21.27 -35.64
CA MET A 117 -9.92 -21.77 -35.65
C MET A 117 -10.87 -20.87 -36.45
N ASP A 118 -10.33 -19.88 -37.17
CA ASP A 118 -11.08 -18.95 -38.04
C ASP A 118 -12.29 -18.31 -37.34
N THR A 119 -12.05 -17.80 -36.13
CA THR A 119 -13.10 -17.12 -35.36
C THR A 119 -13.58 -15.85 -36.08
N GLU A 120 -14.82 -15.41 -35.84
CA GLU A 120 -15.40 -14.25 -36.53
C GLU A 120 -14.58 -12.95 -36.35
N LYS A 121 -13.85 -12.82 -35.24
CA LYS A 121 -13.02 -11.66 -34.93
C LYS A 121 -11.77 -12.02 -34.10
N PRO A 122 -10.69 -11.22 -34.20
CA PRO A 122 -9.46 -11.43 -33.45
C PRO A 122 -9.58 -11.31 -31.94
N ILE A 123 -10.50 -10.45 -31.46
CA ILE A 123 -10.76 -10.25 -30.04
C ILE A 123 -12.27 -10.40 -29.81
N MET A 124 -12.66 -11.50 -29.16
CA MET A 124 -14.04 -11.77 -28.80
C MET A 124 -14.47 -10.90 -27.62
N ASN A 125 -13.65 -10.86 -26.56
CA ASN A 125 -13.97 -10.15 -25.31
C ASN A 125 -13.40 -8.71 -25.28
N VAL A 126 -13.78 -7.91 -26.28
CA VAL A 126 -13.26 -6.53 -26.47
C VAL A 126 -13.40 -5.67 -25.22
N ASN A 127 -14.55 -5.74 -24.53
CA ASN A 127 -14.78 -4.95 -23.32
C ASN A 127 -13.87 -5.34 -22.17
N PHE A 128 -13.56 -6.64 -22.04
CA PHE A 128 -12.66 -7.14 -21.00
C PHE A 128 -11.24 -6.68 -21.26
N VAL A 129 -10.73 -6.88 -22.49
CA VAL A 129 -9.39 -6.45 -22.89
C VAL A 129 -9.23 -4.93 -22.75
N LEU A 130 -10.21 -4.15 -23.22
CA LEU A 130 -10.16 -2.69 -23.10
C LEU A 130 -10.22 -2.23 -21.64
N GLY A 131 -11.16 -2.75 -20.85
CA GLY A 131 -11.33 -2.37 -19.45
C GLY A 131 -10.09 -2.68 -18.62
N THR A 132 -9.53 -3.88 -18.76
CA THR A 132 -8.33 -4.30 -18.04
C THR A 132 -7.10 -3.51 -18.51
N ARG A 133 -6.92 -3.31 -19.82
CA ARG A 133 -5.81 -2.52 -20.36
C ARG A 133 -5.86 -1.06 -19.89
N LEU A 134 -7.01 -0.40 -19.96
CA LEU A 134 -7.16 0.99 -19.53
C LEU A 134 -6.90 1.14 -18.03
N THR A 135 -7.43 0.23 -17.21
CA THR A 135 -7.19 0.22 -15.76
C THR A 135 -5.71 0.03 -15.45
N GLY A 136 -5.04 -0.90 -16.12
CA GLY A 136 -3.61 -1.16 -15.95
C GLY A 136 -2.74 0.03 -16.37
N MET A 137 -3.06 0.70 -17.48
CA MET A 137 -2.35 1.91 -17.92
C MET A 137 -2.55 3.07 -16.96
N GLN A 138 -3.77 3.29 -16.46
CA GLN A 138 -4.04 4.34 -15.47
C GLN A 138 -3.25 4.09 -14.18
N ALA A 139 -3.25 2.86 -13.66
CA ALA A 139 -2.46 2.49 -12.50
C ALA A 139 -0.96 2.75 -12.73
N LEU A 140 -0.44 2.38 -13.91
CA LEU A 140 0.96 2.62 -14.28
C LEU A 140 1.28 4.11 -14.28
N PHE A 141 0.49 4.93 -14.97
CA PHE A 141 0.74 6.37 -15.09
C PHE A 141 0.57 7.10 -13.76
N PHE A 142 -0.46 6.81 -12.98
CA PHE A 142 -0.60 7.39 -11.64
C PHE A 142 0.53 6.97 -10.71
N GLY A 143 0.97 5.70 -10.79
CA GLY A 143 2.11 5.20 -10.05
C GLY A 143 3.40 5.93 -10.39
N LEU A 144 3.71 6.09 -11.68
CA LEU A 144 4.89 6.82 -12.15
C LEU A 144 4.83 8.30 -11.79
N LEU A 145 3.68 8.96 -12.00
CA LEU A 145 3.51 10.37 -11.69
C LEU A 145 3.66 10.64 -10.19
N ALA A 146 3.04 9.82 -9.34
CA ALA A 146 3.19 9.93 -7.90
C ALA A 146 4.65 9.68 -7.47
N GLU A 147 5.34 8.70 -8.07
CA GLU A 147 6.75 8.42 -7.79
C GLU A 147 7.64 9.61 -8.14
N LEU A 148 7.42 10.24 -9.29
CA LEU A 148 8.14 11.45 -9.71
C LEU A 148 7.90 12.63 -8.76
N ILE A 149 6.65 12.85 -8.35
CA ILE A 149 6.31 13.91 -7.38
C ILE A 149 7.00 13.67 -6.04
N VAL A 150 6.93 12.44 -5.51
CA VAL A 150 7.56 12.10 -4.22
C VAL A 150 9.07 12.27 -4.30
N ARG A 151 9.71 11.92 -5.42
CA ARG A 151 11.15 12.12 -5.62
C ARG A 151 11.55 13.57 -5.82
N SER A 152 10.70 14.37 -6.48
CA SER A 152 10.96 15.80 -6.70
C SER A 152 10.81 16.63 -5.44
N ASN A 153 9.97 16.21 -4.49
CA ASN A 153 9.71 16.91 -3.24
C ASN A 153 10.64 16.49 -2.09
N ARG A 154 11.57 15.54 -2.34
CA ARG A 154 12.62 15.14 -1.40
C ARG A 154 13.92 15.85 -1.72
#